data_AF-A0A9J7MF97-F1
#
_entry.id   AF-A0A9J7MF97-F1
#
_cell.length_a   1.000
_cell.length_b   1.000
_cell.length_c   1.000
_cell.angle_alpha   90.00
_cell.angle_beta   90.00
_cell.angle_gamma   90.00
#
_symmetry.space_group_name_H-M   'P 1'
#
loop_
_entity.id
_entity.type
_entity.pdbx_description
1 polymer ?
#
loop_
_entity_poly.entity_id
_entity_poly.type
_entity_poly.pdbx_seq_one_letter_code
_entity_poly.pdbx_strand_id
1 'polypeptide(L)'
;METEEQSPLLRRDSAASSASVPAVPRRPWRQLLMNGSILLGREFCYALEAALVLPVLMTIGMPRELYSIVWLIPPVFGFIFVPLIGSVSDHCRCRWGRRRPFILAFGIAIVLGCALFLNGDAIANLLAGNHSRSRKRADREYVHTAKLAVSMFGAILFDFAADSIESPIKAYLLDNCVEEDRRRGLDIQGVMSGT
;
A
#
# COMPACT_ATOMS: atom_id res chain seq x y z
N MET A 1 51.72 27.45 -39.18
CA MET A 1 52.54 26.62 -38.27
C MET A 1 52.05 26.91 -36.87
N GLU A 2 51.11 26.10 -36.37
CA GLU A 2 51.04 25.64 -34.98
C GLU A 2 49.78 24.79 -34.81
N THR A 3 50.04 23.52 -34.50
CA THR A 3 49.21 22.58 -33.76
C THR A 3 47.94 22.04 -34.40
N GLU A 4 48.19 21.12 -35.33
CA GLU A 4 47.35 19.98 -35.75
C GLU A 4 47.23 18.89 -34.65
N GLU A 5 47.35 19.25 -33.36
CA GLU A 5 47.63 18.28 -32.27
C GLU A 5 46.52 18.10 -31.21
N GLN A 6 45.26 18.48 -31.50
CA GLN A 6 44.15 18.34 -30.53
C GLN A 6 43.10 17.27 -30.89
N SER A 7 43.28 16.55 -31.99
CA SER A 7 42.25 15.68 -32.58
C SER A 7 42.27 14.17 -32.26
N PRO A 8 43.25 13.55 -31.55
CA PRO A 8 43.18 12.12 -31.26
C PRO A 8 42.48 11.77 -29.92
N LEU A 9 42.34 12.71 -28.98
CA LEU A 9 41.71 12.46 -27.68
C LEU A 9 40.18 12.55 -27.72
N LEU A 10 39.62 13.56 -28.38
CA LEU A 10 38.16 13.69 -28.60
C LEU A 10 37.57 12.52 -29.41
N ARG A 11 38.38 11.90 -30.28
CA ARG A 11 37.98 10.75 -31.08
C ARG A 11 38.01 9.43 -30.29
N ARG A 12 38.85 9.33 -29.25
CA ARG A 12 38.85 8.20 -28.31
C ARG A 12 37.67 8.23 -27.35
N ASP A 13 37.28 9.41 -26.86
CA ASP A 13 36.08 9.55 -26.01
C ASP A 13 34.81 9.23 -26.79
N SER A 14 34.74 9.62 -28.06
CA SER A 14 33.61 9.27 -28.94
C SER A 14 33.54 7.77 -29.26
N ALA A 15 34.69 7.09 -29.36
CA ALA A 15 34.77 5.64 -29.59
C ALA A 15 34.60 4.80 -28.32
N ALA A 16 34.83 5.38 -27.13
CA ALA A 16 34.56 4.75 -25.84
C ALA A 16 33.11 4.97 -25.38
N SER A 17 32.46 6.05 -25.83
CA SER A 17 31.04 6.34 -25.57
C SER A 17 30.06 5.42 -26.34
N SER A 18 30.55 4.73 -27.37
CA SER A 18 29.81 3.65 -28.05
C SER A 18 29.93 2.28 -27.35
N ALA A 19 30.51 2.24 -26.13
CA ALA A 19 30.39 1.11 -25.23
C ALA A 19 28.92 0.94 -24.84
N SER A 20 28.18 0.24 -25.69
CA SER A 20 26.87 -0.37 -25.49
C SER A 20 26.17 0.13 -24.24
N VAL A 21 25.39 1.21 -24.37
CA VAL A 21 24.27 1.44 -23.44
C VAL A 21 23.56 0.09 -23.40
N PRO A 22 23.59 -0.64 -22.27
CA PRO A 22 23.01 -1.97 -22.23
C PRO A 22 21.55 -1.80 -22.66
N ALA A 23 21.18 -2.41 -23.79
CA ALA A 23 19.84 -2.31 -24.33
C ALA A 23 18.89 -2.80 -23.24
N VAL A 24 18.27 -1.86 -22.53
CA VAL A 24 17.46 -2.16 -21.36
C VAL A 24 16.29 -3.01 -21.87
N PRO A 25 16.10 -4.24 -21.36
CA PRO A 25 15.09 -5.12 -21.90
C PRO A 25 13.71 -4.48 -21.72
N ARG A 26 13.03 -4.17 -22.84
CA ARG A 26 11.63 -3.76 -22.86
C ARG A 26 10.81 -4.78 -22.09
N ARG A 27 10.28 -4.40 -20.93
CA ARG A 27 9.42 -5.29 -20.15
C ARG A 27 8.02 -5.29 -20.75
N PRO A 28 7.33 -6.44 -20.76
CA PRO A 28 6.05 -6.59 -21.44
C PRO A 28 4.97 -5.73 -20.75
N TRP A 29 4.13 -5.09 -21.56
CA TRP A 29 2.95 -4.29 -21.17
C TRP A 29 2.08 -4.95 -20.08
N ARG A 30 2.06 -6.29 -20.01
CA ARG A 30 1.42 -7.05 -18.94
C ARG A 30 1.88 -6.69 -17.53
N GLN A 31 3.16 -6.38 -17.31
CA GLN A 31 3.65 -6.01 -15.97
C GLN A 31 3.19 -4.61 -15.56
N LEU A 32 3.08 -3.69 -16.51
CA LEU A 32 2.49 -2.37 -16.30
C LEU A 32 1.00 -2.47 -15.96
N LEU A 33 0.25 -3.28 -16.73
CA LEU A 33 -1.17 -3.55 -16.46
C LEU A 33 -1.39 -4.24 -15.10
N MET A 34 -0.53 -5.18 -14.73
CA MET A 34 -0.65 -5.88 -13.45
C MET A 34 -0.46 -4.92 -12.27
N ASN A 35 0.51 -4.01 -12.35
CA ASN A 35 0.69 -2.97 -11.33
C ASN A 35 -0.48 -1.97 -11.29
N GLY A 36 -1.00 -1.57 -12.45
CA GLY A 36 -2.20 -0.72 -12.54
C GLY A 36 -3.43 -1.37 -11.89
N SER A 37 -3.63 -2.67 -12.12
CA SER A 37 -4.75 -3.41 -11.51
C SER A 37 -4.70 -3.45 -9.98
N ILE A 38 -3.50 -3.44 -9.38
CA ILE A 38 -3.33 -3.41 -7.92
C ILE A 38 -3.78 -2.04 -7.37
N LEU A 39 -3.44 -0.95 -8.05
CA LEU A 39 -3.86 0.39 -7.65
C LEU A 39 -5.35 0.58 -7.82
N LEU A 40 -5.90 0.13 -8.95
CA LEU A 40 -7.34 0.15 -9.18
C LEU A 40 -8.08 -0.65 -8.09
N GLY A 41 -7.55 -1.81 -7.68
CA GLY A 41 -8.08 -2.56 -6.55
C GLY A 41 -8.01 -1.80 -5.22
N ARG A 42 -6.88 -1.13 -4.94
CA ARG A 42 -6.70 -0.28 -3.75
C ARG A 42 -7.71 0.85 -3.70
N GLU A 43 -7.87 1.60 -4.79
CA GLU A 43 -8.85 2.68 -4.90
C GLU A 43 -10.28 2.17 -4.74
N PHE A 44 -10.62 1.04 -5.36
CA PHE A 44 -11.93 0.42 -5.19
C PHE A 44 -12.21 0.06 -3.72
N CYS A 45 -11.24 -0.53 -3.03
CA CYS A 45 -11.39 -0.85 -1.61
C CYS A 45 -11.48 0.40 -0.74
N TYR A 46 -10.70 1.44 -1.04
CA TYR A 46 -10.75 2.72 -0.32
C TYR A 46 -12.11 3.41 -0.49
N ALA A 47 -12.66 3.39 -1.70
CA ALA A 47 -14.01 3.87 -1.97
C ALA A 47 -15.09 3.04 -1.24
N LEU A 48 -14.92 1.72 -1.19
CA LEU A 48 -15.81 0.82 -0.46
C LEU A 48 -15.80 1.13 1.04
N GLU A 49 -14.61 1.32 1.62
CA GLU A 49 -14.48 1.71 3.02
C GLU A 49 -15.11 3.07 3.27
N ALA A 50 -14.82 4.09 2.46
CA ALA A 50 -15.41 5.41 2.60
C ALA A 50 -16.96 5.37 2.53
N ALA A 51 -17.52 4.48 1.72
CA ALA A 51 -18.97 4.28 1.62
C ALA A 51 -19.56 3.51 2.82
N LEU A 52 -18.81 2.58 3.41
CA LEU A 52 -19.30 1.67 4.45
C LEU A 52 -18.92 2.10 5.88
N VAL A 53 -17.89 2.91 6.08
CA VAL A 53 -17.39 3.32 7.40
C VAL A 53 -18.45 4.04 8.20
N LEU A 54 -19.13 5.03 7.60
CA LEU A 54 -20.20 5.78 8.27
C LEU A 54 -21.40 4.91 8.66
N PRO A 55 -22.02 4.13 7.75
CA PRO A 55 -23.16 3.31 8.13
C PRO A 55 -22.79 2.20 9.12
N VAL A 56 -21.60 1.60 9.03
CA VAL A 56 -21.14 0.59 10.01
C VAL A 56 -20.95 1.22 11.39
N LEU A 57 -20.31 2.39 11.50
CA LEU A 57 -20.14 3.01 12.82
C LEU A 57 -21.48 3.50 13.42
N MET A 58 -22.42 3.94 12.59
CA MET A 58 -23.74 4.38 13.03
C MET A 58 -24.64 3.21 13.47
N THR A 59 -24.57 2.06 12.81
CA THR A 59 -25.32 0.86 13.23
C THR A 59 -24.84 0.31 14.57
N ILE A 60 -23.56 0.51 14.89
CA ILE A 60 -22.97 0.12 16.17
C ILE A 60 -23.05 1.28 17.20
N GLY A 61 -23.82 2.33 16.95
CA GLY A 61 -24.19 3.34 17.96
C GLY A 61 -23.02 4.10 18.60
N MET A 62 -21.91 4.30 17.88
CA MET A 62 -20.74 5.00 18.42
C MET A 62 -21.08 6.49 18.74
N PRO A 63 -20.63 7.04 19.88
CA PRO A 63 -20.68 8.48 20.16
C PRO A 63 -19.89 9.29 19.13
N ARG A 64 -20.42 10.44 18.70
CA ARG A 64 -19.83 11.31 17.66
C ARG A 64 -18.41 11.78 17.99
N GLU A 65 -18.10 11.88 19.27
CA GLU A 65 -16.83 12.39 19.81
C GLU A 65 -15.67 11.42 19.53
N LEU A 66 -15.96 10.12 19.46
CA LEU A 66 -14.94 9.11 19.19
C LEU A 66 -14.55 9.06 17.71
N TYR A 67 -15.47 9.40 16.79
CA TYR A 67 -15.19 9.38 15.34
C TYR A 67 -13.97 10.22 14.98
N SER A 68 -13.88 11.44 15.51
CA SER A 68 -12.76 12.35 15.23
C SER A 68 -11.42 11.80 15.71
N ILE A 69 -11.42 11.06 16.82
CA ILE A 69 -10.21 10.41 17.34
C ILE A 69 -9.80 9.28 16.40
N VAL A 70 -10.76 8.45 15.97
CA VAL A 70 -10.50 7.32 15.06
C VAL A 70 -9.94 7.78 13.73
N TRP A 71 -10.45 8.89 13.19
CA TRP A 71 -9.95 9.46 11.94
C TRP A 71 -8.55 10.10 12.07
N LEU A 72 -8.14 10.49 13.28
CA LEU A 72 -6.80 11.03 13.54
C LEU A 72 -5.75 9.91 13.67
N ILE A 73 -6.19 8.69 13.98
CA ILE A 73 -5.31 7.56 14.23
C ILE A 73 -4.49 7.16 12.98
N PRO A 74 -5.08 6.98 11.77
CA PRO A 74 -4.30 6.58 10.59
C PRO A 74 -3.17 7.54 10.23
N PRO A 75 -3.35 8.88 10.20
CA PRO A 75 -2.25 9.82 9.98
C PRO A 75 -1.13 9.72 11.03
N VAL A 76 -1.48 9.56 12.30
CA VAL A 76 -0.51 9.43 13.40
C VAL A 76 0.27 8.13 13.27
N PHE A 77 -0.40 7.02 12.97
CA PHE A 77 0.26 5.74 12.73
C PHE A 77 1.12 5.78 11.46
N GLY A 78 0.65 6.41 10.40
CA GLY A 78 1.44 6.64 9.18
C GLY A 78 2.74 7.36 9.51
N PHE A 79 2.70 8.42 10.32
CA PHE A 79 3.91 9.14 10.73
C PHE A 79 4.93 8.26 11.48
N ILE A 80 4.46 7.33 12.32
CA ILE A 80 5.33 6.43 13.10
C ILE A 80 5.84 5.26 12.25
N PHE A 81 4.97 4.67 11.44
CA PHE A 81 5.28 3.43 10.73
C PHE A 81 5.97 3.65 9.39
N VAL A 82 5.80 4.79 8.73
CA VAL A 82 6.55 5.15 7.51
C VAL A 82 8.07 5.00 7.70
N PRO A 83 8.71 5.57 8.74
CA PRO A 83 10.14 5.38 8.95
C PRO A 83 10.50 3.95 9.36
N LEU A 84 9.62 3.26 10.10
CA LEU A 84 9.83 1.87 10.51
C LEU A 84 9.84 0.92 9.30
N ILE A 85 8.85 1.05 8.41
CA ILE A 85 8.77 0.29 7.16
C ILE A 85 9.98 0.61 6.27
N GLY A 86 10.39 1.88 6.19
CA GLY A 86 11.60 2.28 5.47
C GLY A 86 12.83 1.53 5.97
N SER A 87 13.06 1.51 7.29
CA SER A 87 14.18 0.79 7.91
C SER A 87 14.08 -0.73 7.72
N VAL A 88 12.89 -1.32 7.86
CA VAL A 88 12.67 -2.77 7.68
C VAL A 88 12.87 -3.18 6.22
N SER A 89 12.45 -2.33 5.27
CA SER A 89 12.66 -2.51 3.83
C SER A 89 14.12 -2.64 3.45
N ASP A 90 14.99 -1.87 4.10
CA ASP A 90 16.42 -1.91 3.85
C ASP A 90 17.11 -3.18 4.40
N HIS A 91 16.50 -3.85 5.40
CA HIS A 91 17.05 -5.06 6.02
C HIS A 91 16.54 -6.38 5.42
N CYS A 92 15.52 -6.36 4.54
CA CYS A 92 14.97 -7.58 3.96
C CYS A 92 15.84 -8.17 2.83
N ARG A 93 16.64 -9.19 3.15
CA ARG A 93 17.33 -10.07 2.19
C ARG A 93 16.44 -11.22 1.71
N CYS A 94 15.36 -10.93 1.00
CA CYS A 94 14.51 -11.98 0.42
C CYS A 94 14.99 -12.42 -0.98
N ARG A 95 15.02 -13.74 -1.24
CA ARG A 95 15.42 -14.36 -2.53
C ARG A 95 14.53 -13.99 -3.72
N TRP A 96 13.36 -13.38 -3.48
CA TRP A 96 12.37 -13.03 -4.51
C TRP A 96 12.45 -11.56 -5.00
N GLY A 97 13.45 -10.80 -4.53
CA GLY A 97 13.67 -9.38 -4.83
C GLY A 97 13.31 -8.46 -3.65
N ARG A 98 13.96 -7.30 -3.55
CA ARG A 98 13.82 -6.35 -2.41
C ARG A 98 12.41 -5.76 -2.25
N ARG A 99 11.69 -5.49 -3.35
CA ARG A 99 10.44 -4.68 -3.31
C ARG A 99 9.14 -5.48 -3.41
N ARG A 100 9.15 -6.65 -4.05
CA ARG A 100 7.96 -7.50 -4.24
C ARG A 100 7.34 -8.06 -2.94
N PRO A 101 8.10 -8.54 -1.94
CA PRO A 101 7.49 -9.08 -0.72
C PRO A 101 6.75 -8.00 0.08
N PHE A 102 7.17 -6.73 0.01
CA PHE A 102 6.47 -5.63 0.66
C PHE A 102 5.12 -5.34 0.02
N ILE A 103 5.06 -5.23 -1.31
CA ILE A 103 3.78 -5.03 -2.03
C ILE A 103 2.81 -6.16 -1.70
N LEU A 104 3.29 -7.41 -1.64
CA LEU A 104 2.47 -8.58 -1.31
C LEU A 104 2.04 -8.58 0.16
N ALA A 105 2.93 -8.25 1.09
CA ALA A 105 2.62 -8.14 2.51
C ALA A 105 1.56 -7.06 2.79
N PHE A 106 1.71 -5.87 2.19
CA PHE A 106 0.71 -4.81 2.31
C PHE A 106 -0.59 -5.16 1.59
N GLY A 107 -0.54 -5.80 0.42
CA GLY A 107 -1.74 -6.29 -0.27
C GLY A 107 -2.53 -7.28 0.58
N ILE A 108 -1.84 -8.21 1.26
CA ILE A 108 -2.47 -9.13 2.22
C ILE A 108 -3.03 -8.35 3.41
N ALA A 109 -2.30 -7.36 3.94
CA ALA A 109 -2.76 -6.54 5.06
C ALA A 109 -4.02 -5.73 4.71
N ILE A 110 -4.13 -5.20 3.48
CA ILE A 110 -5.33 -4.53 2.95
C ILE A 110 -6.51 -5.52 2.92
N VAL A 111 -6.32 -6.71 2.36
CA VAL A 111 -7.39 -7.72 2.29
C VAL A 111 -7.82 -8.16 3.70
N LEU A 112 -6.87 -8.37 4.61
CA LEU A 112 -7.15 -8.72 6.00
C LEU A 112 -7.85 -7.59 6.75
N GLY A 113 -7.40 -6.35 6.60
CA GLY A 113 -8.02 -5.16 7.21
C GLY A 113 -9.46 -4.99 6.75
N CYS A 114 -9.70 -5.08 5.45
CA CYS A 114 -11.05 -5.03 4.86
C CYS A 114 -11.93 -6.19 5.36
N ALA A 115 -11.38 -7.41 5.42
CA ALA A 115 -12.10 -8.57 5.94
C ALA A 115 -12.43 -8.40 7.43
N LEU A 116 -11.52 -7.89 8.26
CA LEU A 116 -11.76 -7.61 9.68
C LEU A 116 -12.80 -6.51 9.88
N PHE A 117 -12.71 -5.44 9.09
CA PHE A 117 -13.65 -4.33 9.11
C PHE A 117 -15.08 -4.80 8.82
N LEU A 118 -15.26 -5.58 7.74
CA LEU A 118 -16.57 -6.11 7.32
C LEU A 118 -17.09 -7.27 8.19
N ASN A 119 -16.19 -8.12 8.72
CA ASN A 119 -16.56 -9.29 9.54
C ASN A 119 -16.42 -9.03 11.05
N GLY A 120 -16.49 -7.78 11.50
CA GLY A 120 -16.39 -7.43 12.92
C GLY A 120 -17.35 -8.23 13.80
N ASP A 121 -18.54 -8.52 13.29
CA ASP A 121 -19.54 -9.36 13.98
C ASP A 121 -19.06 -10.81 14.20
N ALA A 122 -18.51 -11.46 13.16
CA ALA A 122 -18.09 -12.85 13.24
C ALA A 122 -16.88 -13.02 14.18
N ILE A 123 -15.90 -12.11 14.08
CA ILE A 123 -14.68 -12.14 14.88
C ILE A 123 -14.98 -11.77 16.34
N ALA A 124 -15.83 -10.77 16.58
CA ALA A 124 -16.22 -10.41 17.94
C ALA A 124 -17.04 -11.51 18.63
N ASN A 125 -17.92 -12.21 17.88
CA ASN A 125 -18.65 -13.36 18.41
C ASN A 125 -17.72 -14.55 18.69
N LEU A 126 -16.68 -14.76 17.88
CA LEU A 126 -15.66 -15.77 18.13
C LEU A 126 -14.87 -15.47 19.40
N LEU A 127 -14.45 -14.20 19.58
CA LEU A 127 -13.73 -13.74 20.77
C LEU A 127 -14.61 -13.83 22.03
N ALA A 128 -15.90 -13.50 21.93
CA ALA A 128 -16.84 -13.60 23.04
C ALA A 128 -17.26 -15.04 23.35
N GLY A 129 -17.31 -15.92 22.34
CA GLY A 129 -17.77 -17.31 22.47
C GLY A 129 -16.87 -18.21 23.33
N ASN A 130 -15.63 -17.80 23.59
CA ASN A 130 -14.71 -18.53 24.47
C ASN A 130 -14.86 -18.19 25.97
N HIS A 131 -15.62 -17.14 26.32
CA HIS A 131 -15.77 -16.70 27.71
C HIS A 131 -17.19 -16.93 28.23
N SER A 132 -17.42 -18.15 28.73
CA SER A 132 -18.42 -18.53 29.74
C SER A 132 -19.91 -18.25 29.49
N ARG A 133 -20.66 -19.37 29.46
CA ARG A 133 -22.11 -19.58 29.39
C ARG A 133 -23.02 -18.86 30.41
N SER A 134 -22.61 -17.82 31.14
CA SER A 134 -23.28 -17.45 32.41
C SER A 134 -23.67 -15.97 32.65
N ARG A 135 -23.61 -15.03 31.69
CA ARG A 135 -24.07 -13.65 31.98
C ARG A 135 -24.70 -12.89 30.80
N LYS A 136 -25.83 -13.43 30.30
CA LYS A 136 -26.72 -12.97 29.19
C LYS A 136 -27.06 -11.47 29.05
N ARG A 137 -26.67 -10.57 29.97
CA ARG A 137 -26.86 -9.11 29.85
C ARG A 137 -25.56 -8.33 29.73
N ALA A 138 -24.52 -8.69 30.49
CA ALA A 138 -23.18 -8.08 30.37
C ALA A 138 -22.48 -8.49 29.07
N ASP A 139 -22.76 -9.71 28.60
CA ASP A 139 -22.17 -10.24 27.36
C ASP A 139 -22.60 -9.43 26.13
N ARG A 140 -23.80 -8.82 26.11
CA ARG A 140 -24.28 -8.03 24.97
C ARG A 140 -23.52 -6.72 24.81
N GLU A 141 -23.24 -6.04 25.91
CA GLU A 141 -22.48 -4.79 25.91
C GLU A 141 -21.02 -5.06 25.54
N TYR A 142 -20.41 -6.10 26.11
CA TYR A 142 -19.05 -6.52 25.78
C TYR A 142 -18.90 -6.92 24.31
N VAL A 143 -19.82 -7.72 23.77
CA VAL A 143 -19.83 -8.11 22.36
C VAL A 143 -19.93 -6.88 21.46
N HIS A 144 -20.75 -5.89 21.83
CA HIS A 144 -20.89 -4.66 21.06
C HIS A 144 -19.61 -3.82 21.06
N THR A 145 -18.97 -3.66 22.22
CA THR A 145 -17.68 -2.98 22.33
C THR A 145 -16.57 -3.73 21.59
N ALA A 146 -16.57 -5.07 21.64
CA ALA A 146 -15.62 -5.90 20.92
C ALA A 146 -15.80 -5.79 19.39
N LYS A 147 -17.05 -5.75 18.90
CA LYS A 147 -17.36 -5.47 17.49
C LYS A 147 -16.80 -4.14 17.04
N LEU A 148 -17.06 -3.06 17.80
CA LEU A 148 -16.50 -1.74 17.54
C LEU A 148 -14.98 -1.78 17.46
N ALA A 149 -14.32 -2.35 18.47
CA ALA A 149 -12.87 -2.40 18.55
C ALA A 149 -12.25 -3.17 17.39
N VAL A 150 -12.82 -4.33 17.02
CA VAL A 150 -12.33 -5.16 15.92
C VAL A 150 -12.53 -4.47 14.57
N SER A 151 -13.72 -3.92 14.30
CA SER A 151 -13.98 -3.21 13.04
C SER A 151 -13.10 -1.97 12.91
N MET A 152 -12.92 -1.19 13.97
CA MET A 152 -12.03 -0.03 13.97
C MET A 152 -10.58 -0.41 13.74
N PHE A 153 -10.10 -1.46 14.42
CA PHE A 153 -8.75 -1.96 14.20
C PHE A 153 -8.55 -2.41 12.74
N GLY A 154 -9.54 -3.09 12.17
CA GLY A 154 -9.55 -3.47 10.75
C GLY A 154 -9.45 -2.27 9.81
N ALA A 155 -10.25 -1.22 10.05
CA ALA A 155 -10.23 0.02 9.28
C ALA A 155 -8.88 0.74 9.39
N ILE A 156 -8.36 0.94 10.61
CA ILE A 156 -7.06 1.57 10.83
C ILE A 156 -5.94 0.79 10.13
N LEU A 157 -5.96 -0.54 10.22
CA LEU A 157 -4.98 -1.40 9.55
C LEU A 157 -5.10 -1.30 8.02
N PHE A 158 -6.33 -1.25 7.50
CA PHE A 158 -6.61 -1.08 6.09
C PHE A 158 -6.08 0.26 5.57
N ASP A 159 -6.45 1.39 6.21
CA ASP A 159 -6.00 2.75 5.85
C ASP A 159 -4.48 2.81 5.81
N PHE A 160 -3.85 2.35 6.89
CA PHE A 160 -2.40 2.34 7.01
C PHE A 160 -1.73 1.50 5.90
N ALA A 161 -2.27 0.33 5.58
CA ALA A 161 -1.72 -0.52 4.54
C ALA A 161 -1.97 0.07 3.14
N ALA A 162 -3.12 0.69 2.91
CA ALA A 162 -3.49 1.36 1.67
C ALA A 162 -2.60 2.57 1.38
N ASP A 163 -2.16 3.30 2.40
CA ASP A 163 -1.19 4.40 2.26
C ASP A 163 0.24 3.88 2.10
N SER A 164 0.60 2.85 2.88
CA SER A 164 1.97 2.30 2.86
C SER A 164 2.32 1.58 1.56
N ILE A 165 1.34 1.03 0.83
CA ILE A 165 1.58 0.30 -0.42
C ILE A 165 1.91 1.23 -1.60
N GLU A 166 1.50 2.49 -1.56
CA GLU A 166 1.67 3.44 -2.66
C GLU A 166 3.15 3.73 -2.95
N SER A 167 3.93 3.96 -1.88
CA SER A 167 5.37 4.24 -1.96
C SER A 167 6.20 3.14 -2.64
N PRO A 168 6.13 1.86 -2.22
CA PRO A 168 6.86 0.78 -2.87
C PRO A 168 6.32 0.47 -4.28
N ILE A 169 5.02 0.66 -4.57
CA ILE A 169 4.47 0.48 -5.92
C ILE A 169 5.07 1.51 -6.89
N LYS A 170 5.08 2.80 -6.53
CA LYS A 170 5.68 3.86 -7.36
C LYS A 170 7.17 3.62 -7.54
N ALA A 171 7.90 3.32 -6.47
CA ALA A 171 9.32 3.05 -6.57
C ALA A 171 9.64 1.77 -7.37
N TYR A 172 8.79 0.74 -7.32
CA TYR A 172 8.91 -0.44 -8.17
C TYR A 172 8.69 -0.10 -9.66
N LEU A 173 7.75 0.79 -9.97
CA LEU A 173 7.54 1.27 -11.34
C LEU A 173 8.76 2.05 -11.84
N LEU A 174 9.30 2.95 -11.03
CA LEU A 174 10.48 3.75 -11.37
C LEU A 174 11.75 2.90 -11.57
N ASP A 175 11.95 1.86 -10.76
CA ASP A 175 13.12 0.99 -10.83
C ASP A 175 13.11 0.03 -12.03
N ASN A 176 11.93 -0.28 -12.60
CA ASN A 176 11.78 -1.33 -13.63
C ASN A 176 11.35 -0.81 -15.02
N CYS A 177 11.11 0.50 -15.19
CA CYS A 177 10.69 1.08 -16.47
C CYS A 177 11.80 1.90 -17.14
N VAL A 178 11.93 1.79 -18.46
CA VAL A 178 12.74 2.71 -19.29
C VAL A 178 12.07 4.07 -19.31
N GLU A 179 12.83 5.16 -19.47
CA GLU A 179 12.34 6.55 -19.37
C GLU A 179 11.07 6.85 -20.21
N GLU A 180 10.92 6.25 -21.40
CA GLU A 180 9.71 6.34 -22.22
C GLU A 180 8.49 5.60 -21.63
N ASP A 181 8.69 4.39 -21.09
CA ASP A 181 7.64 3.57 -20.50
C ASP A 181 7.26 4.05 -19.07
N ARG A 182 8.19 4.75 -18.41
CA ARG A 182 7.99 5.38 -17.10
C ARG A 182 6.88 6.43 -17.15
N ARG A 183 6.89 7.29 -18.18
CA ARG A 183 5.83 8.28 -18.39
C ARG A 183 4.47 7.62 -18.61
N ARG A 184 4.39 6.62 -19.50
CA ARG A 184 3.15 5.90 -19.77
C ARG A 184 2.62 5.14 -18.55
N GLY A 185 3.51 4.54 -17.76
CA GLY A 185 3.16 3.87 -16.51
C GLY A 185 2.60 4.84 -15.47
N LEU A 186 3.22 6.00 -15.32
CA LEU A 186 2.75 7.07 -14.44
C LEU A 186 1.41 7.66 -14.93
N ASP A 187 1.23 7.84 -16.24
CA ASP A 187 -0.04 8.30 -16.81
C ASP A 187 -1.18 7.30 -16.55
N ILE A 188 -0.93 6.00 -16.74
CA ILE A 188 -1.92 4.95 -16.42
C ILE A 188 -2.24 4.94 -14.91
N GLN A 189 -1.24 5.14 -14.05
CA GLN A 189 -1.47 5.26 -12.62
C GLN A 189 -2.30 6.50 -12.27
N GLY A 190 -2.01 7.67 -12.86
CA GLY A 190 -2.77 8.89 -12.64
C GLY A 190 -4.23 8.72 -13.06
N VAL A 191 -4.46 8.16 -14.25
CA VAL A 191 -5.82 7.85 -14.75
C VAL A 191 -6.56 6.87 -13.83
N MET A 192 -5.87 5.84 -13.32
CA MET A 192 -6.50 4.85 -12.42
C MET A 192 -6.71 5.37 -10.99
N SER A 193 -5.84 6.26 -10.52
CA SER A 193 -5.92 6.88 -9.20
C SER A 193 -6.85 8.10 -9.18
N GLY A 194 -7.25 8.61 -10.35
CA GLY A 194 -8.10 9.79 -10.46
C GLY A 194 -7.39 11.12 -10.11
N THR A 195 -6.06 11.15 -10.13
CA THR A 195 -5.20 12.33 -9.86
C THR A 195 -4.56 12.84 -11.15
#